data_AF-A0A519JVI4-F1
#
_entry.id   AF-A0A519JVI4-F1
#
_cell.length_a   1.000
_cell.length_b   1.000
_cell.length_c   1.000
_cell.angle_alpha   90.00
_cell.angle_beta   90.00
_cell.angle_gamma   90.00
#
_symmetry.space_group_name_H-M   'P 1'
#
loop_
_entity.id
_entity.type
_entity.pdbx_description
1 polymer ?
#
loop_
_entity_poly.entity_id
_entity_poly.type
_entity_poly.pdbx_seq_one_letter_code
_entity_poly.pdbx_strand_id
1 'polypeptide(L)'
;MSLSADQTVEALRAAGEPTRLRVLSLLAGEELSVMELSRVLEQSQPRVSRHLKLMADAGLIERFPDGARVFYRLSSDPLARRLIDTILDLLDESAGAADDRRLEDVRRDREAAANAYFERVAPQWDRMRSLYVCETDVEAAILKAAGDGPFERVVDLGTGSGRMLTLLGKKAKMSVGLDLSHNMLNIARANVARAGLDRVELRHGDIFATRLPENSADLVLVHQVLHYLADPAAAVAEAARLTAPGGRLIIVDFAPHQLEHLREEHQHRRLGFADDEMRRWLNDAGLKAAAATTLPPDTDGLTVSIWTGQRPVQTPGQTKVKAA
;
A
#
# COMPACT_ATOMS: atom_id res chain seq x y z
N MET A 1 -11.49 19.05 18.65
CA MET A 1 -12.73 18.26 18.88
C MET A 1 -12.48 17.30 20.03
N SER A 2 -13.52 16.94 20.78
CA SER A 2 -13.46 16.02 21.93
C SER A 2 -14.61 15.02 21.82
N LEU A 3 -14.41 13.79 22.28
CA LEU A 3 -15.50 12.81 22.39
C LEU A 3 -16.45 13.27 23.51
N SER A 4 -17.75 12.97 23.36
CA SER A 4 -18.68 13.06 24.48
C SER A 4 -18.35 12.00 25.54
N ALA A 5 -18.80 12.22 26.78
CA ALA A 5 -18.61 11.25 27.86
C ALA A 5 -19.18 9.87 27.49
N ASP A 6 -20.36 9.82 26.87
CA ASP A 6 -20.99 8.58 26.44
C ASP A 6 -20.16 7.84 25.39
N GLN A 7 -19.69 8.55 24.36
CA GLN A 7 -18.81 7.98 23.33
C GLN A 7 -17.49 7.46 23.91
N THR A 8 -16.89 8.19 24.86
CA THR A 8 -15.68 7.72 25.56
C THR A 8 -15.96 6.45 26.37
N VAL A 9 -17.07 6.38 27.09
CA VAL A 9 -17.45 5.20 27.87
C VAL A 9 -17.72 4.00 26.96
N GLU A 10 -18.42 4.18 25.84
CA GLU A 10 -18.68 3.13 24.86
C GLU A 10 -17.38 2.59 24.27
N ALA A 11 -16.48 3.48 23.83
CA ALA A 11 -15.18 3.10 23.30
C ALA A 11 -14.33 2.36 24.35
N LEU A 12 -14.27 2.83 25.59
CA LEU A 12 -13.54 2.15 26.66
C LEU A 12 -14.13 0.78 27.02
N ARG A 13 -15.47 0.63 27.04
CA ARG A 13 -16.12 -0.67 27.24
C ARG A 13 -15.85 -1.63 26.08
N ALA A 14 -15.85 -1.10 24.85
CA ALA A 14 -15.49 -1.86 23.66
C ALA A 14 -14.01 -2.21 23.61
N ALA A 15 -13.10 -1.43 24.18
CA ALA A 15 -11.69 -1.80 24.28
C ALA A 15 -11.39 -2.75 25.46
N GLY A 16 -12.11 -2.58 26.59
CA GLY A 16 -11.84 -3.23 27.88
C GLY A 16 -12.16 -4.73 27.95
N GLU A 17 -11.53 -5.54 27.10
CA GLU A 17 -11.53 -7.00 27.16
C GLU A 17 -10.28 -7.57 26.51
N PRO A 18 -9.68 -8.66 27.05
CA PRO A 18 -8.37 -9.14 26.60
C PRO A 18 -8.27 -9.42 25.10
N THR A 19 -9.26 -10.06 24.50
CA THR A 19 -9.24 -10.36 23.05
C THR A 19 -9.27 -9.09 22.21
N ARG A 20 -10.05 -8.08 22.61
CA ARG A 20 -10.19 -6.83 21.85
C ARG A 20 -8.94 -5.96 21.93
N LEU A 21 -8.22 -5.97 23.05
CA LEU A 21 -6.90 -5.33 23.16
C LEU A 21 -5.87 -6.00 22.23
N ARG A 22 -5.86 -7.34 22.18
CA ARG A 22 -5.03 -8.11 21.24
C ARG A 22 -5.37 -7.77 19.79
N VAL A 23 -6.66 -7.66 19.45
CA VAL A 23 -7.10 -7.22 18.11
C VAL A 23 -6.61 -5.81 17.77
N LEU A 24 -6.70 -4.84 18.69
CA LEU A 24 -6.16 -3.49 18.45
C LEU A 24 -4.65 -3.53 18.17
N SER A 25 -3.90 -4.32 18.95
CA SER A 25 -2.46 -4.49 18.77
C SER A 25 -2.13 -5.08 17.40
N LEU A 26 -2.85 -6.12 16.97
CA LEU A 26 -2.66 -6.74 15.66
C LEU A 26 -3.01 -5.79 14.50
N LEU A 27 -4.13 -5.09 14.61
CA LEU A 27 -4.58 -4.13 13.60
C LEU A 27 -3.76 -2.84 13.57
N ALA A 28 -2.94 -2.58 14.59
CA ALA A 28 -1.96 -1.51 14.57
C ALA A 28 -0.81 -1.80 13.61
N GLY A 29 -0.52 -3.09 13.34
CA GLY A 29 0.56 -3.50 12.45
C GLY A 29 0.15 -3.67 10.99
N GLU A 30 -1.05 -4.20 10.71
CA GLU A 30 -1.54 -4.38 9.34
C GLU A 30 -3.06 -4.59 9.29
N GLU A 31 -3.65 -4.49 8.09
CA GLU A 31 -5.05 -4.81 7.86
C GLU A 31 -5.25 -6.34 7.81
N LEU A 32 -6.21 -6.85 8.57
CA LEU A 32 -6.44 -8.29 8.72
C LEU A 32 -7.88 -8.68 8.46
N SER A 33 -8.06 -9.86 7.85
CA SER A 33 -9.38 -10.50 7.74
C SER A 33 -9.76 -11.20 9.04
N VAL A 34 -11.06 -11.50 9.19
CA VAL A 34 -11.56 -12.29 10.33
C VAL A 34 -10.90 -13.67 10.44
N MET A 35 -10.58 -14.30 9.30
CA MET A 35 -9.92 -15.60 9.26
C MET A 35 -8.50 -15.53 9.82
N GLU A 36 -7.75 -14.50 9.46
CA GLU A 36 -6.38 -14.31 9.92
C GLU A 36 -6.34 -13.94 11.40
N LEU A 37 -7.23 -13.04 11.84
CA LEU A 37 -7.39 -12.74 13.25
C LEU A 37 -7.77 -13.99 14.06
N SER A 38 -8.64 -14.86 13.53
CA SER A 38 -8.99 -16.12 14.19
C SER A 38 -7.80 -17.06 14.34
N ARG A 39 -6.97 -17.17 13.29
CA ARG A 39 -5.72 -17.96 13.31
C ARG A 39 -4.72 -17.40 14.31
N VAL A 40 -4.46 -16.10 14.29
CA VAL A 40 -3.47 -15.44 15.17
C VAL A 40 -3.93 -15.45 16.63
N LEU A 41 -5.22 -15.21 16.90
CA LEU A 41 -5.74 -15.18 18.26
C LEU A 41 -5.98 -16.59 18.85
N GLU A 42 -5.90 -17.63 18.03
CA GLU A 42 -6.27 -19.02 18.34
C GLU A 42 -7.70 -19.14 18.88
N GLN A 43 -8.62 -18.43 18.22
CA GLN A 43 -10.04 -18.39 18.60
C GLN A 43 -10.93 -18.74 17.41
N SER A 44 -12.15 -19.20 17.70
CA SER A 44 -13.11 -19.51 16.66
C SER A 44 -13.59 -18.25 15.93
N GLN A 45 -13.83 -18.36 14.63
CA GLN A 45 -14.31 -17.26 13.80
C GLN A 45 -15.61 -16.60 14.31
N PRO A 46 -16.62 -17.33 14.81
CA PRO A 46 -17.81 -16.69 15.39
C PRO A 46 -17.50 -15.82 16.61
N ARG A 47 -16.53 -16.25 17.45
CA ARG A 47 -16.12 -15.48 18.63
C ARG A 47 -15.40 -14.19 18.22
N VAL A 48 -14.43 -14.30 17.32
CA VAL A 48 -13.68 -13.14 16.81
C VAL A 48 -14.61 -12.16 16.09
N SER A 49 -15.53 -12.66 15.26
CA SER A 49 -16.53 -11.82 14.57
C SER A 49 -17.39 -11.01 15.53
N ARG A 50 -17.81 -11.61 16.66
CA ARG A 50 -18.56 -10.88 17.70
C ARG A 50 -17.74 -9.75 18.32
N HIS A 51 -16.45 -9.99 18.59
CA HIS A 51 -15.55 -8.95 19.11
C HIS A 51 -15.38 -7.80 18.11
N LEU A 52 -15.12 -8.13 16.85
CA LEU A 52 -14.96 -7.15 15.78
C LEU A 52 -16.21 -6.30 15.58
N LYS A 53 -17.39 -6.90 15.64
CA LYS A 53 -18.65 -6.15 15.58
C LYS A 53 -18.74 -5.09 16.69
N LEU A 54 -18.49 -5.48 17.94
CA LEU A 54 -18.56 -4.56 19.08
C LEU A 54 -17.55 -3.40 18.96
N MET A 55 -16.34 -3.69 18.47
CA MET A 55 -15.30 -2.67 18.25
C MET A 55 -15.66 -1.73 17.11
N ALA A 56 -16.25 -2.25 16.02
CA ALA A 56 -16.69 -1.45 14.89
C ALA A 56 -17.88 -0.56 15.25
N ASP A 57 -18.86 -1.09 15.98
CA ASP A 57 -20.02 -0.35 16.47
C ASP A 57 -19.58 0.81 17.40
N ALA A 58 -18.49 0.62 18.15
CA ALA A 58 -17.88 1.64 19.01
C ALA A 58 -16.90 2.59 18.29
N GLY A 59 -16.70 2.44 16.97
CA GLY A 59 -15.84 3.31 16.17
C GLY A 59 -14.32 3.13 16.42
N LEU A 60 -13.90 2.05 17.08
CA LEU A 60 -12.48 1.75 17.31
C LEU A 60 -11.79 1.14 16.08
N ILE A 61 -12.55 0.41 15.28
CA ILE A 61 -12.07 -0.21 14.04
C ILE A 61 -13.03 0.08 12.91
N GLU A 62 -12.50 0.10 11.70
CA GLU A 62 -13.28 0.16 10.48
C GLU A 62 -13.36 -1.24 9.86
N ARG A 63 -14.53 -1.57 9.30
CA ARG A 63 -14.71 -2.75 8.46
C ARG A 63 -14.87 -2.28 7.02
N PHE A 64 -14.23 -2.97 6.08
CA PHE A 64 -14.42 -2.69 4.66
C PHE A 64 -14.50 -4.00 3.87
N PRO A 65 -15.49 -4.14 2.97
CA PRO A 65 -15.59 -5.28 2.09
C PRO A 65 -14.51 -5.21 1.00
N ASP A 66 -13.97 -6.36 0.61
CA ASP A 66 -12.98 -6.50 -0.46
C ASP A 66 -13.21 -7.84 -1.18
N GLY A 67 -14.06 -7.76 -2.22
CA GLY A 67 -14.71 -8.92 -2.83
C GLY A 67 -15.63 -9.66 -1.85
N ALA A 68 -15.47 -10.97 -1.75
CA ALA A 68 -16.18 -11.87 -0.84
C ALA A 68 -15.64 -11.84 0.60
N ARG A 69 -14.50 -11.16 0.84
CA ARG A 69 -13.87 -11.04 2.16
C ARG A 69 -14.18 -9.69 2.80
N VAL A 70 -14.04 -9.64 4.13
CA VAL A 70 -14.11 -8.38 4.90
C VAL A 70 -12.82 -8.24 5.69
N PHE A 71 -12.18 -7.08 5.52
CA PHE A 71 -10.99 -6.70 6.25
C PHE A 71 -11.32 -5.65 7.30
N TYR A 72 -10.45 -5.59 8.30
CA TYR A 72 -10.54 -4.70 9.43
C TYR A 72 -9.25 -3.91 9.56
N ARG A 73 -9.37 -2.67 10.00
CA ARG A 73 -8.26 -1.77 10.31
C ARG A 73 -8.62 -0.88 11.49
N LEU A 74 -7.63 -0.26 12.11
CA LEU A 74 -7.90 0.76 13.13
C LEU A 74 -8.65 1.95 12.53
N SER A 75 -9.46 2.60 13.36
CA SER A 75 -10.21 3.80 12.97
C SER A 75 -9.28 4.94 12.50
N SER A 76 -9.68 5.57 11.40
CA SER A 76 -9.05 6.79 10.89
C SER A 76 -9.59 8.07 11.52
N ASP A 77 -10.64 7.97 12.36
CA ASP A 77 -11.13 9.12 13.12
C ASP A 77 -10.04 9.61 14.10
N PRO A 78 -9.64 10.90 14.07
CA PRO A 78 -8.53 11.40 14.89
C PRO A 78 -8.73 11.26 16.40
N LEU A 79 -9.98 11.23 16.89
CA LEU A 79 -10.27 11.10 18.32
C LEU A 79 -10.24 9.65 18.75
N ALA A 80 -10.86 8.75 17.98
CA ALA A 80 -10.75 7.32 18.19
C ALA A 80 -9.29 6.86 18.12
N ARG A 81 -8.54 7.35 17.12
CA ARG A 81 -7.13 7.04 16.95
C ARG A 81 -6.29 7.43 18.17
N ARG A 82 -6.47 8.65 18.69
CA ARG A 82 -5.79 9.10 19.91
C ARG A 82 -6.06 8.18 21.10
N LEU A 83 -7.31 7.74 21.28
CA LEU A 83 -7.66 6.81 22.35
C LEU A 83 -6.99 5.45 22.15
N ILE A 84 -7.02 4.91 20.93
CA ILE A 84 -6.39 3.64 20.59
C ILE A 84 -4.89 3.68 20.85
N ASP A 85 -4.20 4.72 20.37
CA ASP A 85 -2.75 4.89 20.57
C ASP A 85 -2.43 4.96 22.08
N THR A 86 -3.22 5.70 22.86
CA THR A 86 -3.06 5.75 24.33
C THR A 86 -3.23 4.38 24.98
N ILE A 87 -4.17 3.56 24.49
CA ILE A 87 -4.37 2.20 25.00
C ILE A 87 -3.18 1.32 24.64
N LEU A 88 -2.70 1.37 23.39
CA LEU A 88 -1.58 0.57 22.90
C LEU A 88 -0.28 0.92 23.63
N ASP A 89 -0.01 2.21 23.87
CA ASP A 89 1.15 2.69 24.63
C ASP A 89 1.19 2.18 26.09
N LEU A 90 0.03 1.79 26.63
CA LEU A 90 -0.10 1.25 28.00
C LEU A 90 -0.04 -0.28 28.06
N LEU A 91 -0.10 -0.98 26.93
CA LEU A 91 -0.02 -2.44 26.91
C LEU A 91 1.42 -2.91 27.13
N ASP A 92 1.57 -3.98 27.91
CA ASP A 92 2.86 -4.67 28.07
C ASP A 92 3.19 -5.46 26.80
N GLU A 93 4.25 -5.07 26.10
CA GLU A 93 4.75 -5.72 24.88
C GLU A 93 4.97 -7.22 25.09
N SER A 94 5.35 -7.66 26.29
CA SER A 94 5.64 -9.07 26.57
C SER A 94 4.40 -9.97 26.52
N ALA A 95 3.20 -9.40 26.73
CA ALA A 95 1.94 -10.13 26.65
C ALA A 95 1.50 -10.42 25.21
N GLY A 96 2.00 -9.64 24.23
CA GLY A 96 1.70 -9.78 22.80
C GLY A 96 2.59 -10.75 22.04
N ALA A 97 3.75 -11.12 22.59
CA ALA A 97 4.80 -11.83 21.85
C ALA A 97 4.38 -13.17 21.20
N ALA A 98 3.38 -13.87 21.75
CA ALA A 98 2.84 -15.09 21.13
C ALA A 98 1.98 -14.78 19.90
N ASP A 99 1.19 -13.70 19.94
CA ASP A 99 0.40 -13.24 18.82
C ASP A 99 1.30 -12.68 17.72
N ASP A 100 2.33 -11.94 18.08
CA ASP A 100 3.30 -11.39 17.13
C ASP A 100 3.99 -12.50 16.35
N ARG A 101 4.47 -13.55 17.04
CA ARG A 101 5.05 -14.73 16.37
C ARG A 101 4.07 -15.42 15.41
N ARG A 102 2.80 -15.54 15.80
CA ARG A 102 1.78 -16.14 14.92
C ARG A 102 1.44 -15.21 13.74
N LEU A 103 1.45 -13.91 13.95
CA LEU A 103 1.28 -12.94 12.88
C LEU A 103 2.46 -13.01 11.90
N GLU A 104 3.68 -13.17 12.40
CA GLU A 104 4.88 -13.43 11.59
C GLU A 104 4.80 -14.74 10.80
N ASP A 105 4.25 -15.82 11.37
CA ASP A 105 3.97 -17.06 10.63
C ASP A 105 2.99 -16.80 9.47
N VAL A 106 1.90 -16.07 9.74
CA VAL A 106 0.94 -15.70 8.71
C VAL A 106 1.58 -14.83 7.62
N ARG A 107 2.46 -13.90 7.98
CA ARG A 107 3.24 -13.08 7.02
C ARG A 107 4.15 -13.96 6.17
N ARG A 108 4.93 -14.84 6.80
CA ARG A 108 5.85 -15.76 6.10
C ARG A 108 5.12 -16.68 5.13
N ASP A 109 3.97 -17.22 5.51
CA ASP A 109 3.16 -18.06 4.63
C ASP A 109 2.72 -17.29 3.38
N ARG A 110 2.26 -16.04 3.55
CA ARG A 110 1.84 -15.17 2.44
C ARG A 110 3.01 -14.82 1.53
N GLU A 111 4.14 -14.40 2.11
CA GLU A 111 5.35 -14.07 1.36
C GLU A 111 5.87 -15.27 0.57
N ALA A 112 5.91 -16.45 1.18
CA ALA A 112 6.31 -17.68 0.51
C ALA A 112 5.39 -18.02 -0.66
N ALA A 113 4.07 -17.91 -0.48
CA ALA A 113 3.09 -18.14 -1.54
C ALA A 113 3.23 -17.13 -2.70
N ALA A 114 3.39 -15.84 -2.39
CA ALA A 114 3.60 -14.80 -3.38
C ALA A 114 4.91 -15.00 -4.15
N ASN A 115 6.02 -15.25 -3.45
CA ASN A 115 7.32 -15.50 -4.06
C ASN A 115 7.29 -16.72 -5.00
N ALA A 116 6.71 -17.85 -4.55
CA ALA A 116 6.57 -19.04 -5.37
C ALA A 116 5.72 -18.78 -6.63
N TYR A 117 4.68 -17.96 -6.52
CA TYR A 117 3.87 -17.53 -7.65
C TYR A 117 4.70 -16.70 -8.65
N PHE A 118 5.42 -15.68 -8.20
CA PHE A 118 6.26 -14.84 -9.07
C PHE A 118 7.39 -15.63 -9.72
N GLU A 119 8.02 -16.58 -9.01
CA GLU A 119 9.02 -17.47 -9.60
C GLU A 119 8.45 -18.31 -10.75
N ARG A 120 7.23 -18.84 -10.58
CA ARG A 120 6.54 -19.64 -11.59
C ARG A 120 6.11 -18.81 -12.80
N VAL A 121 5.64 -17.59 -12.56
CA VAL A 121 4.99 -16.75 -13.58
C VAL A 121 5.95 -15.77 -14.26
N ALA A 122 7.09 -15.44 -13.67
CA ALA A 122 8.06 -14.49 -14.23
C ALA A 122 8.35 -14.63 -15.75
N PRO A 123 8.46 -15.84 -16.34
CA PRO A 123 8.67 -15.99 -17.80
C PRO A 123 7.47 -15.60 -18.68
N GLN A 124 6.28 -15.50 -18.10
CA GLN A 124 5.00 -15.21 -18.77
C GLN A 124 4.30 -13.96 -18.21
N TRP A 125 4.86 -13.33 -17.17
CA TRP A 125 4.29 -12.20 -16.43
C TRP A 125 3.85 -11.04 -17.33
N ASP A 126 4.68 -10.65 -18.30
CA ASP A 126 4.34 -9.57 -19.24
C ASP A 126 3.10 -9.92 -20.09
N ARG A 127 2.85 -11.21 -20.41
CA ARG A 127 1.64 -11.65 -21.13
C ARG A 127 0.40 -11.74 -20.24
N MET A 128 0.59 -12.00 -18.94
CA MET A 128 -0.51 -12.04 -17.97
C MET A 128 -0.94 -10.64 -17.52
N ARG A 129 -0.08 -9.61 -17.61
CA ARG A 129 -0.50 -8.22 -17.37
C ARG A 129 -1.35 -7.63 -18.48
N SER A 130 -1.36 -8.25 -19.66
CA SER A 130 -2.24 -7.89 -20.78
C SER A 130 -3.71 -8.28 -20.56
N LEU A 131 -4.11 -8.58 -19.32
CA LEU A 131 -5.50 -8.82 -18.94
C LEU A 131 -6.32 -7.51 -19.10
N TYR A 132 -7.00 -7.44 -20.24
CA TYR A 132 -8.23 -6.69 -20.54
C TYR A 132 -8.18 -5.17 -20.72
N VAL A 133 -7.13 -4.46 -20.28
CA VAL A 133 -6.90 -3.04 -20.67
C VAL A 133 -5.69 -2.97 -21.60
N CYS A 134 -5.81 -2.18 -22.67
CA CYS A 134 -4.71 -1.98 -23.61
C CYS A 134 -3.50 -1.35 -22.90
N GLU A 135 -2.35 -2.05 -22.91
CA GLU A 135 -1.13 -1.55 -22.25
C GLU A 135 -0.73 -0.17 -22.75
N THR A 136 -0.90 0.10 -24.04
CA THR A 136 -0.56 1.40 -24.61
C THR A 136 -1.37 2.54 -24.03
N ASP A 137 -2.63 2.30 -23.65
CA ASP A 137 -3.50 3.33 -23.06
C ASP A 137 -3.10 3.60 -21.60
N VAL A 138 -2.77 2.54 -20.85
CA VAL A 138 -2.21 2.67 -19.49
C VAL A 138 -0.90 3.44 -19.54
N GLU A 139 0.02 3.09 -20.43
CA GLU A 139 1.30 3.78 -20.58
C GLU A 139 1.14 5.24 -21.02
N ALA A 140 0.22 5.53 -21.94
CA ALA A 140 -0.09 6.90 -22.35
C ALA A 140 -0.63 7.72 -21.18
N ALA A 141 -1.52 7.15 -20.36
CA ALA A 141 -2.06 7.81 -19.19
C ALA A 141 -0.99 8.02 -18.09
N ILE A 142 -0.08 7.06 -17.89
CA ILE A 142 1.10 7.21 -17.01
C ILE A 142 2.00 8.35 -17.49
N LEU A 143 2.35 8.39 -18.78
CA LEU A 143 3.17 9.45 -19.36
C LEU A 143 2.53 10.83 -19.18
N LYS A 144 1.21 10.93 -19.38
CA LYS A 144 0.45 12.16 -19.13
C LYS A 144 0.48 12.57 -17.66
N ALA A 145 0.31 11.63 -16.73
CA ALA A 145 0.36 11.89 -15.30
C ALA A 145 1.78 12.26 -14.81
N ALA A 146 2.81 11.65 -15.39
CA ALA A 146 4.22 11.96 -15.12
C ALA A 146 4.58 13.38 -15.59
N GLY A 147 4.08 13.79 -16.75
CA GLY A 147 4.44 15.04 -17.40
C GLY A 147 5.68 14.92 -18.28
N ASP A 148 6.13 16.05 -18.81
CA ASP A 148 7.07 16.04 -19.94
C ASP A 148 8.52 15.71 -19.56
N GLY A 149 8.92 15.95 -18.30
CA GLY A 149 10.31 15.90 -17.84
C GLY A 149 11.13 17.12 -18.33
N PRO A 150 12.47 17.04 -18.32
CA PRO A 150 13.26 15.93 -17.80
C PRO A 150 13.14 15.80 -16.28
N PHE A 151 13.20 14.57 -15.79
CA PHE A 151 13.27 14.26 -14.36
C PHE A 151 14.75 14.11 -13.96
N GLU A 152 15.16 14.68 -12.82
CA GLU A 152 16.48 14.42 -12.27
C GLU A 152 16.58 12.98 -11.79
N ARG A 153 15.54 12.50 -11.09
CA ARG A 153 15.49 11.12 -10.60
C ARG A 153 14.08 10.54 -10.65
N VAL A 154 13.97 9.36 -11.26
CA VAL A 154 12.79 8.49 -11.23
C VAL A 154 13.06 7.31 -10.29
N VAL A 155 12.09 6.97 -9.44
CA VAL A 155 12.12 5.75 -8.61
C VAL A 155 10.91 4.89 -8.93
N ASP A 156 11.14 3.62 -9.23
CA ASP A 156 10.11 2.62 -9.50
C ASP A 156 10.14 1.56 -8.40
N LEU A 157 9.09 1.53 -7.57
CA LEU A 157 8.99 0.63 -6.42
C LEU A 157 8.15 -0.60 -6.80
N GLY A 158 8.74 -1.79 -6.65
CA GLY A 158 8.21 -3.03 -7.22
C GLY A 158 8.36 -3.05 -8.74
N THR A 159 9.58 -2.78 -9.21
CA THR A 159 9.86 -2.54 -10.64
C THR A 159 9.58 -3.75 -11.54
N GLY A 160 9.50 -4.95 -10.98
CA GLY A 160 9.22 -6.17 -11.71
C GLY A 160 10.21 -6.37 -12.85
N SER A 161 9.69 -6.50 -14.09
CA SER A 161 10.48 -6.68 -15.30
C SER A 161 11.11 -5.38 -15.84
N GLY A 162 11.00 -4.27 -15.11
CA GLY A 162 11.57 -2.98 -15.47
C GLY A 162 10.76 -2.17 -16.49
N ARG A 163 9.49 -2.50 -16.71
CA ARG A 163 8.62 -1.87 -17.74
C ARG A 163 8.51 -0.35 -17.56
N MET A 164 8.33 0.13 -16.34
CA MET A 164 8.22 1.59 -16.09
C MET A 164 9.56 2.29 -16.24
N LEU A 165 10.66 1.61 -15.90
CA LEU A 165 12.01 2.11 -16.16
C LEU A 165 12.26 2.24 -17.67
N THR A 166 11.81 1.30 -18.50
CA THR A 166 11.97 1.40 -19.96
C THR A 166 11.09 2.49 -20.56
N LEU A 167 9.88 2.68 -20.03
CA LEU A 167 8.94 3.72 -20.47
C LEU A 167 9.46 5.14 -20.17
N LEU A 168 9.95 5.38 -18.94
CA LEU A 168 10.30 6.71 -18.46
C LEU A 168 11.80 7.01 -18.47
N GLY A 169 12.66 5.99 -18.60
CA GLY A 169 14.10 6.12 -18.42
C GLY A 169 14.77 7.13 -19.36
N LYS A 170 14.25 7.32 -20.58
CA LYS A 170 14.77 8.34 -21.52
C LYS A 170 14.45 9.78 -21.10
N LYS A 171 13.45 9.97 -20.24
CA LYS A 171 13.06 11.27 -19.68
C LYS A 171 13.76 11.54 -18.35
N ALA A 172 14.58 10.62 -17.84
CA ALA A 172 15.22 10.72 -16.53
C ALA A 172 16.75 10.80 -16.65
N LYS A 173 17.39 11.64 -15.85
CA LYS A 173 18.85 11.63 -15.73
C LYS A 173 19.36 10.43 -14.94
N MET A 174 18.57 9.90 -14.03
CA MET A 174 18.82 8.67 -13.28
C MET A 174 17.50 7.99 -12.97
N SER A 175 17.44 6.66 -13.15
CA SER A 175 16.30 5.86 -12.67
C SER A 175 16.77 4.82 -11.67
N VAL A 176 15.97 4.55 -10.64
CA VAL A 176 16.22 3.46 -9.70
C VAL A 176 14.99 2.56 -9.62
N GLY A 177 15.17 1.28 -9.91
CA GLY A 177 14.15 0.26 -9.67
C GLY A 177 14.44 -0.55 -8.42
N LEU A 178 13.44 -0.74 -7.57
CA LEU A 178 13.50 -1.62 -6.40
C LEU A 178 12.55 -2.80 -6.59
N ASP A 179 12.97 -4.00 -6.24
CA ASP A 179 12.11 -5.18 -6.19
C ASP A 179 12.58 -6.17 -5.11
N LEU A 180 11.64 -6.94 -4.55
CA LEU A 180 11.92 -8.01 -3.59
C LEU A 180 12.45 -9.29 -4.29
N SER A 181 12.16 -9.46 -5.58
CA SER A 181 12.57 -10.65 -6.34
C SER A 181 13.88 -10.42 -7.09
N HIS A 182 14.92 -11.15 -6.69
CA HIS A 182 16.19 -11.21 -7.43
C HIS A 182 15.99 -11.66 -8.89
N ASN A 183 15.04 -12.55 -9.14
CA ASN A 183 14.74 -13.03 -10.49
C ASN A 183 14.14 -11.92 -11.35
N MET A 184 13.18 -11.16 -10.82
CA MET A 184 12.60 -10.02 -11.54
C MET A 184 13.65 -8.96 -11.85
N LEU A 185 14.55 -8.67 -10.90
CA LEU A 185 15.66 -7.74 -11.14
C LEU A 185 16.63 -8.22 -12.24
N ASN A 186 16.85 -9.53 -12.37
CA ASN A 186 17.66 -10.08 -13.47
C ASN A 186 16.97 -9.84 -14.83
N ILE A 187 15.66 -10.04 -14.90
CA ILE A 187 14.85 -9.76 -16.11
C ILE A 187 14.88 -8.26 -16.41
N ALA A 188 14.68 -7.40 -15.40
CA ALA A 188 14.72 -5.95 -15.54
C ALA A 188 16.06 -5.48 -16.10
N ARG A 189 17.20 -6.02 -15.62
CA ARG A 189 18.52 -5.69 -16.15
C ARG A 189 18.62 -5.97 -17.65
N ALA A 190 18.11 -7.12 -18.09
CA ALA A 190 18.13 -7.48 -19.50
C ALA A 190 17.23 -6.55 -20.35
N ASN A 191 16.06 -6.16 -19.84
CA ASN A 191 15.12 -5.28 -20.52
C ASN A 191 15.62 -3.84 -20.63
N VAL A 192 16.17 -3.30 -19.54
CA VAL A 192 16.81 -1.98 -19.47
C VAL A 192 18.00 -1.90 -20.43
N ALA A 193 18.86 -2.91 -20.45
CA ALA A 193 20.00 -2.98 -21.37
C ALA A 193 19.53 -3.01 -22.84
N ARG A 194 18.49 -3.80 -23.15
CA ARG A 194 17.91 -3.88 -24.50
C ARG A 194 17.27 -2.56 -24.94
N ALA A 195 16.72 -1.79 -24.00
CA ALA A 195 16.16 -0.46 -24.26
C ALA A 195 17.23 0.63 -24.44
N GLY A 196 18.53 0.30 -24.27
CA GLY A 196 19.65 1.25 -24.40
C GLY A 196 19.68 2.28 -23.28
N LEU A 197 19.30 1.90 -22.06
CA LEU A 197 19.28 2.77 -20.90
C LEU A 197 20.50 2.55 -20.01
N ASP A 198 21.42 3.50 -20.03
CA ASP A 198 22.71 3.39 -19.33
C ASP A 198 22.69 3.96 -17.89
N ARG A 199 21.63 4.69 -17.53
CA ARG A 199 21.52 5.42 -16.25
C ARG A 199 20.40 4.86 -15.37
N VAL A 200 20.42 3.54 -15.18
CA VAL A 200 19.44 2.81 -14.38
C VAL A 200 20.12 1.94 -13.35
N GLU A 201 19.72 2.09 -12.10
CA GLU A 201 20.17 1.25 -10.99
C GLU A 201 19.05 0.31 -10.54
N LEU A 202 19.33 -0.99 -10.48
CA LEU A 202 18.38 -2.01 -10.03
C LEU A 202 18.84 -2.56 -8.68
N ARG A 203 18.02 -2.38 -7.65
CA ARG A 203 18.33 -2.73 -6.25
C ARG A 203 17.36 -3.76 -5.72
N HIS A 204 17.90 -4.76 -5.03
CA HIS A 204 17.10 -5.61 -4.17
C HIS A 204 16.71 -4.85 -2.91
N GLY A 205 15.43 -4.73 -2.62
CA GLY A 205 14.95 -3.95 -1.49
C GLY A 205 13.46 -4.07 -1.27
N ASP A 206 13.08 -3.78 -0.03
CA ASP A 206 11.69 -3.76 0.42
C ASP A 206 11.10 -2.36 0.20
N ILE A 207 9.88 -2.32 -0.34
CA ILE A 207 9.11 -1.11 -0.57
C ILE A 207 8.75 -0.40 0.75
N PHE A 208 8.67 -1.10 1.88
CA PHE A 208 8.40 -0.51 3.19
C PHE A 208 9.62 0.20 3.79
N ALA A 209 10.83 -0.17 3.37
CA ALA A 209 12.08 0.33 3.92
C ALA A 209 13.14 0.46 2.82
N THR A 210 12.94 1.41 1.91
CA THR A 210 13.74 1.53 0.67
C THR A 210 15.21 1.87 0.91
N ARG A 211 15.52 2.47 2.07
CA ARG A 211 16.83 3.05 2.42
C ARG A 211 17.30 4.12 1.44
N LEU A 212 16.39 4.67 0.64
CA LEU A 212 16.66 5.83 -0.21
C LEU A 212 16.48 7.13 0.60
N PRO A 213 17.24 8.19 0.28
CA PRO A 213 17.08 9.48 0.95
C PRO A 213 15.67 10.04 0.76
N GLU A 214 15.15 10.73 1.77
CA GLU A 214 13.88 11.46 1.62
C GLU A 214 14.01 12.58 0.60
N ASN A 215 12.88 13.02 0.03
CA ASN A 215 12.82 14.14 -0.91
C ASN A 215 13.81 14.05 -2.08
N SER A 216 14.09 12.83 -2.57
CA SER A 216 15.19 12.56 -3.50
C SER A 216 14.76 12.28 -4.94
N ALA A 217 13.46 12.12 -5.20
CA ALA A 217 12.95 11.78 -6.52
C ALA A 217 11.85 12.73 -6.99
N ASP A 218 11.97 13.23 -8.22
CA ASP A 218 10.94 14.09 -8.83
C ASP A 218 9.72 13.28 -9.27
N LEU A 219 9.93 11.98 -9.52
CA LEU A 219 8.87 11.04 -9.88
C LEU A 219 9.10 9.71 -9.17
N VAL A 220 8.09 9.28 -8.42
CA VAL A 220 8.03 7.96 -7.78
C VAL A 220 6.85 7.19 -8.38
N LEU A 221 7.07 5.94 -8.77
CA LEU A 221 6.03 5.05 -9.31
C LEU A 221 5.83 3.83 -8.41
N VAL A 222 4.57 3.43 -8.30
CA VAL A 222 4.14 2.15 -7.75
C VAL A 222 3.13 1.56 -8.72
N HIS A 223 3.49 0.52 -9.47
CA HIS A 223 2.66 0.01 -10.58
C HIS A 223 2.32 -1.47 -10.42
N GLN A 224 1.07 -1.75 -10.05
CA GLN A 224 0.51 -3.09 -9.78
C GLN A 224 1.30 -3.84 -8.70
N VAL A 225 1.48 -3.16 -7.57
CA VAL A 225 2.22 -3.66 -6.40
C VAL A 225 1.34 -3.65 -5.16
N LEU A 226 0.54 -2.59 -4.95
CA LEU A 226 -0.15 -2.36 -3.69
C LEU A 226 -1.10 -3.50 -3.34
N HIS A 227 -1.76 -4.11 -4.32
CA HIS A 227 -2.70 -5.21 -4.08
C HIS A 227 -2.05 -6.51 -3.57
N TYR A 228 -0.71 -6.61 -3.60
CA TYR A 228 0.04 -7.70 -2.97
C TYR A 228 0.44 -7.39 -1.53
N LEU A 229 0.43 -6.12 -1.12
CA LEU A 229 1.02 -5.66 0.13
C LEU A 229 0.09 -5.84 1.33
N ALA A 230 0.71 -6.15 2.47
CA ALA A 230 0.00 -6.27 3.75
C ALA A 230 -0.53 -4.95 4.29
N ASP A 231 0.26 -3.89 4.12
CA ASP A 231 -0.09 -2.52 4.50
C ASP A 231 0.17 -1.56 3.33
N PRO A 232 -0.74 -1.46 2.36
CA PRO A 232 -0.57 -0.56 1.22
C PRO A 232 -0.39 0.90 1.65
N ALA A 233 -0.99 1.33 2.77
CA ALA A 233 -0.88 2.70 3.26
C ALA A 233 0.56 3.03 3.70
N ALA A 234 1.24 2.11 4.39
CA ALA A 234 2.65 2.27 4.74
C ALA A 234 3.57 2.38 3.51
N ALA A 235 3.31 1.59 2.46
CA ALA A 235 4.05 1.70 1.21
C ALA A 235 3.83 3.04 0.50
N VAL A 236 2.59 3.56 0.51
CA VAL A 236 2.29 4.91 0.01
C VAL A 236 3.01 5.98 0.82
N ALA A 237 3.06 5.85 2.14
CA ALA A 237 3.78 6.77 3.01
C ALA A 237 5.30 6.78 2.73
N GLU A 238 5.91 5.61 2.55
CA GLU A 238 7.32 5.50 2.18
C GLU A 238 7.60 6.06 0.78
N ALA A 239 6.76 5.76 -0.21
CA ALA A 239 6.86 6.35 -1.55
C ALA A 239 6.73 7.88 -1.52
N ALA A 240 5.82 8.41 -0.70
CA ALA A 240 5.67 9.84 -0.48
C ALA A 240 6.92 10.44 0.18
N ARG A 241 7.54 9.78 1.17
CA ARG A 241 8.78 10.23 1.81
C ARG A 241 9.91 10.45 0.80
N LEU A 242 9.99 9.61 -0.24
CA LEU A 242 10.98 9.76 -1.32
C LEU A 242 10.68 10.92 -2.28
N THR A 243 9.41 11.26 -2.45
CA THR A 243 8.97 12.28 -3.42
C THR A 243 9.52 13.65 -3.01
N ALA A 244 10.30 14.29 -3.89
CA ALA A 244 10.90 15.61 -3.67
C ALA A 244 9.84 16.74 -3.69
N PRO A 245 10.11 17.92 -3.09
CA PRO A 245 9.24 19.10 -3.23
C PRO A 245 8.95 19.43 -4.69
N GLY A 246 7.66 19.55 -5.05
CA GLY A 246 7.22 19.73 -6.44
C GLY A 246 7.12 18.44 -7.26
N GLY A 247 7.75 17.35 -6.78
CA GLY A 247 7.72 16.02 -7.39
C GLY A 247 6.36 15.32 -7.25
N ARG A 248 6.22 14.19 -7.94
CA ARG A 248 4.98 13.42 -8.05
C ARG A 248 5.17 11.97 -7.62
N LEU A 249 4.16 11.45 -6.93
CA LEU A 249 3.94 10.02 -6.74
C LEU A 249 2.81 9.60 -7.67
N ILE A 250 3.05 8.58 -8.49
CA ILE A 250 2.04 7.93 -9.35
C ILE A 250 1.84 6.51 -8.86
N ILE A 251 0.60 6.18 -8.53
CA ILE A 251 0.17 4.84 -8.16
C ILE A 251 -0.76 4.35 -9.26
N VAL A 252 -0.49 3.16 -9.78
CA VAL A 252 -1.30 2.52 -10.81
C VAL A 252 -1.68 1.14 -10.32
N ASP A 253 -2.97 0.91 -10.10
CA ASP A 253 -3.48 -0.36 -9.59
C ASP A 253 -4.95 -0.55 -9.99
N PHE A 254 -5.60 -1.63 -9.56
CA PHE A 254 -6.96 -1.92 -9.95
C PHE A 254 -7.99 -1.10 -9.17
N ALA A 255 -9.06 -0.67 -9.85
CA ALA A 255 -10.28 -0.22 -9.17
C ALA A 255 -10.96 -1.43 -8.48
N PRO A 256 -11.86 -1.21 -7.50
CA PRO A 256 -12.48 -2.30 -6.75
C PRO A 256 -13.23 -3.29 -7.67
N HIS A 257 -13.04 -4.59 -7.43
CA HIS A 257 -13.66 -5.66 -8.23
C HIS A 257 -14.04 -6.89 -7.39
N GLN A 258 -14.74 -7.85 -8.01
CA GLN A 258 -15.26 -9.06 -7.35
C GLN A 258 -14.64 -10.38 -7.88
N LEU A 259 -13.58 -10.28 -8.68
CA LEU A 259 -12.88 -11.44 -9.27
C LEU A 259 -12.04 -12.21 -8.22
N GLU A 260 -12.69 -13.05 -7.42
CA GLU A 260 -12.04 -13.82 -6.33
C GLU A 260 -10.95 -14.79 -6.79
N HIS A 261 -11.05 -15.33 -8.00
CA HIS A 261 -10.04 -16.24 -8.56
C HIS A 261 -8.63 -15.59 -8.56
N LEU A 262 -8.54 -14.26 -8.62
CA LEU A 262 -7.26 -13.55 -8.54
C LEU A 262 -6.55 -13.70 -7.19
N ARG A 263 -7.27 -13.95 -6.09
CA ARG A 263 -6.65 -14.28 -4.80
C ARG A 263 -6.00 -15.65 -4.80
N GLU A 264 -6.69 -16.62 -5.41
CA GLU A 264 -6.33 -18.03 -5.35
C GLU A 264 -5.25 -18.36 -6.38
N GLU A 265 -5.41 -17.85 -7.60
CA GLU A 265 -4.55 -18.17 -8.75
C GLU A 265 -3.38 -17.19 -8.87
N HIS A 266 -3.60 -15.92 -8.51
CA HIS A 266 -2.67 -14.82 -8.73
C HIS A 266 -2.14 -14.16 -7.45
N GLN A 267 -2.51 -14.69 -6.28
CA GLN A 267 -2.05 -14.22 -4.96
C GLN A 267 -2.42 -12.76 -4.65
N HIS A 268 -3.50 -12.22 -5.24
CA HIS A 268 -3.99 -10.90 -4.87
C HIS A 268 -4.43 -10.89 -3.40
N ARG A 269 -3.86 -9.97 -2.61
CA ARG A 269 -4.29 -9.72 -1.24
C ARG A 269 -5.41 -8.69 -1.17
N ARG A 270 -5.47 -7.73 -2.09
CA ARG A 270 -6.58 -6.79 -2.24
C ARG A 270 -7.21 -6.92 -3.62
N LEU A 271 -8.52 -6.73 -3.74
CA LEU A 271 -9.24 -6.78 -5.02
C LEU A 271 -9.53 -5.37 -5.53
N GLY A 272 -8.47 -4.57 -5.59
CA GLY A 272 -8.48 -3.17 -5.98
C GLY A 272 -8.67 -2.18 -4.84
N PHE A 273 -8.65 -0.90 -5.19
CA PHE A 273 -8.62 0.22 -4.26
C PHE A 273 -9.60 1.30 -4.68
N ALA A 274 -10.31 1.85 -3.69
CA ALA A 274 -11.26 2.93 -3.94
C ALA A 274 -10.56 4.30 -4.01
N ASP A 275 -11.10 5.21 -4.81
CA ASP A 275 -10.53 6.55 -5.04
C ASP A 275 -10.42 7.39 -3.77
N ASP A 276 -11.41 7.30 -2.89
CA ASP A 276 -11.45 8.01 -1.61
C ASP A 276 -10.40 7.44 -0.64
N GLU A 277 -10.20 6.13 -0.64
CA GLU A 277 -9.12 5.48 0.11
C GLU A 277 -7.74 5.95 -0.36
N MET A 278 -7.46 5.93 -1.67
CA MET A 278 -6.16 6.41 -2.19
C MET A 278 -5.95 7.89 -1.92
N ARG A 279 -7.00 8.69 -2.09
CA ARG A 279 -6.95 10.13 -1.79
C ARG A 279 -6.60 10.39 -0.33
N ARG A 280 -7.18 9.62 0.61
CA ARG A 280 -6.84 9.74 2.03
C ARG A 280 -5.38 9.41 2.28
N TRP A 281 -4.87 8.26 1.82
CA TRP A 281 -3.46 7.89 2.03
C TRP A 281 -2.48 8.90 1.43
N LEU A 282 -2.75 9.41 0.23
CA LEU A 282 -1.93 10.46 -0.39
C LEU A 282 -1.93 11.75 0.47
N ASN A 283 -3.10 12.19 0.95
CA ASN A 283 -3.22 13.39 1.76
C ASN A 283 -2.56 13.22 3.14
N ASP A 284 -2.77 12.08 3.80
CA ASP A 284 -2.18 11.76 5.09
C ASP A 284 -0.64 11.70 5.00
N ALA A 285 -0.10 11.27 3.85
CA ALA A 285 1.32 11.31 3.54
C ALA A 285 1.85 12.70 3.10
N GLY A 286 1.01 13.73 3.16
CA GLY A 286 1.38 15.12 2.87
C GLY A 286 1.46 15.45 1.37
N LEU A 287 0.85 14.65 0.50
CA LEU A 287 0.75 14.92 -0.93
C LEU A 287 -0.61 15.52 -1.27
N LYS A 288 -0.64 16.44 -2.24
CA LYS A 288 -1.89 16.95 -2.81
C LYS A 288 -2.38 15.96 -3.88
N ALA A 289 -3.42 15.20 -3.57
CA ALA A 289 -4.03 14.26 -4.51
C ALA A 289 -4.76 14.97 -5.67
N ALA A 290 -4.54 14.50 -6.90
CA ALA A 290 -5.31 14.87 -8.08
C ALA A 290 -6.57 13.98 -8.23
N ALA A 291 -7.41 14.30 -9.21
CA ALA A 291 -8.49 13.38 -9.62
C ALA A 291 -7.87 12.10 -10.22
N ALA A 292 -8.44 10.94 -9.87
CA ALA A 292 -8.02 9.67 -10.44
C ALA A 292 -8.33 9.63 -11.94
N THR A 293 -7.47 8.95 -12.70
CA THR A 293 -7.77 8.58 -14.08
C THR A 293 -8.10 7.10 -14.11
N THR A 294 -9.30 6.76 -14.56
CA THR A 294 -9.80 5.38 -14.59
C THR A 294 -9.89 4.91 -16.04
N LEU A 295 -9.36 3.72 -16.29
CA LEU A 295 -9.29 3.07 -17.60
C LEU A 295 -10.06 1.74 -17.49
N PRO A 296 -11.35 1.71 -17.89
CA PRO A 296 -12.11 0.48 -17.92
C PRO A 296 -11.59 -0.44 -19.03
N PRO A 297 -11.76 -1.76 -18.89
CA PRO A 297 -11.45 -2.72 -19.94
C PRO A 297 -12.42 -2.60 -21.12
N ASP A 298 -11.98 -3.00 -22.31
CA ASP A 298 -12.84 -3.03 -23.51
C ASP A 298 -13.91 -4.14 -23.45
N THR A 299 -13.66 -5.16 -22.64
CA THR A 299 -14.53 -6.33 -22.40
C THR A 299 -14.67 -6.60 -20.90
N ASP A 300 -15.23 -7.74 -20.51
CA ASP A 300 -15.13 -8.21 -19.12
C ASP A 300 -13.66 -8.23 -18.68
N GLY A 301 -13.34 -7.58 -17.56
CA GLY A 301 -11.96 -7.41 -17.13
C GLY A 301 -11.76 -6.51 -15.93
N LEU A 302 -10.51 -6.16 -15.69
CA LEU A 302 -10.10 -5.29 -14.59
C LEU A 302 -10.05 -3.84 -15.05
N THR A 303 -10.65 -2.95 -14.26
CA THR A 303 -10.49 -1.51 -14.45
C THR A 303 -9.17 -1.08 -13.81
N VAL A 304 -8.30 -0.41 -14.57
CA VAL A 304 -7.04 0.14 -14.06
C VAL A 304 -7.27 1.60 -13.68
N SER A 305 -6.79 2.00 -12.51
CA SER A 305 -6.85 3.38 -12.03
C SER A 305 -5.45 3.93 -11.77
N ILE A 306 -5.29 5.21 -12.06
CA ILE A 306 -4.07 5.98 -11.87
C ILE A 306 -4.37 7.10 -10.89
N TRP A 307 -3.73 7.04 -9.73
CA TRP A 307 -3.78 8.08 -8.71
C TRP A 307 -2.46 8.84 -8.70
N THR A 308 -2.54 10.16 -8.62
CA THR A 308 -1.36 11.03 -8.60
C THR A 308 -1.41 11.93 -7.37
N GLY A 309 -0.33 11.95 -6.59
CA GLY A 309 -0.11 12.90 -5.52
C GLY A 309 1.09 13.80 -5.84
N GLN A 310 0.95 15.10 -5.65
CA GLN A 310 2.06 16.04 -5.82
C GLN A 310 2.54 16.56 -4.47
N ARG A 311 3.85 16.53 -4.22
CA ARG A 311 4.40 17.16 -3.02
C ARG A 311 4.37 18.68 -3.18
N PRO A 312 3.78 19.44 -2.25
CA PRO A 312 3.83 20.90 -2.30
C PRO A 312 5.28 21.40 -2.31
N VAL A 313 5.55 22.42 -3.13
CA VAL A 313 6.84 23.10 -3.12
C VAL A 313 6.97 23.83 -1.79
N GLN A 314 7.96 23.49 -0.97
CA GLN A 314 8.24 24.24 0.24
C GLN A 314 8.75 25.62 -0.14
N THR A 315 7.99 26.67 0.15
CA THR A 315 8.49 28.04 0.03
C THR A 315 9.47 28.30 1.19
N PRO A 316 10.75 28.64 0.94
CA PRO A 316 11.66 28.97 2.01
C PRO A 316 11.15 30.23 2.72
N GLY A 317 10.70 30.10 3.99
CA GLY A 317 10.25 31.25 4.79
C GLY A 317 9.32 30.99 5.97
N GLN A 318 8.72 29.80 6.13
CA GLN A 318 7.90 29.51 7.31
C GLN A 318 8.63 28.62 8.33
N THR A 319 9.77 29.09 8.81
CA THR A 319 10.25 28.66 10.12
C THR A 319 9.26 29.22 11.13
N LYS A 320 8.44 28.35 11.74
CA LYS A 320 7.62 28.72 12.90
C LYS A 320 8.56 29.27 13.97
N VAL A 321 8.59 30.59 14.12
CA VAL A 321 9.11 31.23 15.33
C VAL A 321 8.22 30.75 16.45
N LYS A 322 8.72 29.82 17.27
CA LYS A 322 8.13 29.55 18.58
C LYS A 322 8.28 30.85 19.38
N ALA A 323 7.16 31.53 19.60
CA ALA A 323 7.11 32.60 20.59
C ALA A 323 7.47 31.97 21.95
N ALA A 324 8.47 32.58 22.59
CA ALA A 324 8.93 32.28 23.93
C ALA A 324 7.90 32.70 24.99
#